data_AF-A0A2V8RK48-F1
#
_entry.id   AF-A0A2V8RK48-F1
#
_cell.length_a   1.000
_cell.length_b   1.000
_cell.length_c   1.000
_cell.angle_alpha   90.00
_cell.angle_beta   90.00
_cell.angle_gamma   90.00
#
_symmetry.space_group_name_H-M   'P 1'
#
loop_
_entity.id
_entity.type
_entity.pdbx_description
1 polymer ?
#
loop_
_entity_poly.entity_id
_entity_poly.type
_entity_poly.pdbx_seq_one_letter_code
_entity_poly.pdbx_strand_id
1 'polypeptide(L)' 'LSVQVRVLRDGKPVVAAPARKLTPDATADLARIPLTGAVTLGQLPAGQYEIEIGVTDNLSKTSATQRVGFEIL' A
#
# COMPACT_ATOMS: atom_id res chain seq x y z
N LEU A 1 5.57 5.72 11.49
CA LEU A 1 5.17 5.63 10.07
C LEU A 1 3.75 5.08 9.97
N SER A 2 3.00 5.48 8.95
CA SER A 2 1.68 4.93 8.62
C SER A 2 1.71 4.36 7.20
N VAL A 3 1.08 3.21 7.00
CA VAL A 3 0.95 2.56 5.69
C VAL A 3 -0.51 2.57 5.26
N GLN A 4 -0.72 2.90 3.99
CA GLN A 4 -1.99 2.78 3.31
C GLN A 4 -1.81 1.91 2.07
N VAL A 5 -2.62 0.86 1.96
CA VAL A 5 -2.67 0.01 0.76
C VAL A 5 -4.00 0.23 0.06
N ARG A 6 -3.96 0.40 -1.26
CA ARG A 6 -5.14 0.58 -2.12
C ARG A 6 -4.99 -0.27 -3.37
N VAL A 7 -6.12 -0.70 -3.92
CA VAL A 7 -6.21 -1.20 -5.29
C VAL A 7 -6.89 -0.13 -6.12
N LEU A 8 -6.28 0.23 -7.24
CA LEU A 8 -6.74 1.24 -8.16
C LEU A 8 -7.24 0.59 -9.46
N ARG A 9 -8.28 1.18 -10.05
CA ARG A 9 -8.70 0.94 -11.44
C ARG A 9 -8.82 2.31 -12.10
N ASP A 10 -8.13 2.50 -13.23
CA ASP A 10 -8.07 3.80 -13.93
C ASP A 10 -7.65 4.96 -12.99
N GLY A 11 -6.69 4.69 -12.10
CA GLY A 11 -6.18 5.64 -11.10
C GLY A 11 -7.12 5.91 -9.92
N LYS A 12 -8.31 5.27 -9.86
CA LYS A 12 -9.29 5.47 -8.78
C LYS A 12 -9.28 4.30 -7.80
N PRO A 13 -9.27 4.54 -6.48
CA PRO A 13 -9.31 3.46 -5.50
C PRO A 13 -10.63 2.71 -5.55
N VAL A 14 -10.56 1.40 -5.79
CA VAL A 14 -11.69 0.46 -5.78
C VAL A 14 -11.69 -0.43 -4.54
N VAL A 15 -10.51 -0.63 -3.92
CA VAL A 15 -10.36 -1.25 -2.61
C VAL A 15 -9.38 -0.43 -1.79
N ALA A 16 -9.67 -0.22 -0.52
CA ALA A 16 -8.75 0.39 0.43
C ALA A 16 -8.68 -0.46 1.69
N ALA A 17 -7.48 -0.94 2.03
CA ALA A 17 -7.26 -1.58 3.32
C ALA A 17 -7.26 -0.52 4.43
N PRO A 18 -7.61 -0.87 5.68
CA PRO A 18 -7.41 0.05 6.81
C PRO A 18 -5.94 0.49 6.90
N ALA A 19 -5.71 1.77 7.18
CA ALA A 19 -4.38 2.28 7.43
C ALA A 19 -3.76 1.55 8.63
N ARG A 20 -2.48 1.19 8.54
CA ARG A 20 -1.76 0.47 9.61
C ARG A 20 -0.57 1.29 10.08
N LYS A 21 -0.36 1.33 11.39
CA LYS A 21 0.87 1.90 11.96
C LYS A 21 2.01 0.91 11.75
N LEU A 22 3.13 1.40 11.22
CA LEU A 22 4.39 0.66 11.26
C LEU A 22 5.21 1.15 12.45
N THR A 23 5.68 0.18 13.22
CA THR A 23 6.65 0.35 14.29
C THR A 23 7.89 -0.45 13.91
N PRO A 24 8.87 0.17 13.22
CA PRO A 24 10.13 -0.49 12.91
C PRO A 24 10.84 -0.84 14.21
N ASP A 25 11.59 -1.95 14.21
CA ASP A 25 12.50 -2.26 15.31
C ASP A 25 13.58 -1.17 15.43
N ALA A 26 14.10 -0.95 16.64
CA ALA A 26 15.13 0.04 16.93
C ALA A 26 16.43 -0.19 16.16
N THR A 27 16.66 -1.42 15.67
CA THR A 27 17.81 -1.80 14.85
C THR A 27 17.53 -1.81 13.35
N ALA A 28 16.28 -1.56 12.94
CA ALA A 28 15.88 -1.66 11.54
C ALA A 28 16.50 -0.54 10.70
N ASP A 29 16.93 -0.91 9.49
CA ASP A 29 17.25 0.07 8.46
C ASP A 29 15.98 0.82 8.05
N LEU A 30 15.83 2.05 8.57
CA LEU A 30 14.65 2.88 8.32
C LEU A 30 14.52 3.32 6.85
N ALA A 31 15.58 3.18 6.04
CA ALA A 31 15.51 3.40 4.61
C ALA A 31 14.90 2.20 3.86
N ARG A 32 14.82 1.01 4.48
CA ARG A 32 14.36 -0.23 3.87
C ARG A 32 13.53 -1.08 4.85
N ILE A 33 12.33 -0.59 5.15
CA ILE A 33 11.44 -1.25 6.10
C ILE A 33 10.63 -2.34 5.35
N PRO A 34 10.77 -3.62 5.72
CA PRO A 34 9.98 -4.69 5.12
C PRO A 34 8.51 -4.52 5.47
N LEU A 35 7.64 -4.65 4.47
CA LEU A 35 6.20 -4.58 4.62
C LEU A 35 5.56 -5.86 4.10
N THR A 36 4.79 -6.52 4.96
CA THR A 36 3.96 -7.67 4.58
C THR A 36 2.50 -7.35 4.87
N GLY A 37 1.60 -7.82 4.00
CA GLY A 37 0.18 -7.65 4.20
C GLY A 37 -0.65 -8.40 3.18
N ALA A 38 -1.94 -8.51 3.46
CA ALA A 38 -2.95 -8.97 2.53
C ALA A 38 -3.94 -7.84 2.23
N VAL A 39 -4.49 -7.88 1.02
CA VAL A 39 -5.66 -7.10 0.58
C VAL A 39 -6.67 -8.05 -0.01
N THR A 40 -7.92 -7.97 0.45
CA THR A 40 -9.01 -8.79 -0.10
C THR A 40 -9.59 -8.06 -1.30
N LEU A 41 -9.51 -8.67 -2.49
CA LEU A 41 -10.02 -8.09 -3.73
C LEU A 41 -11.54 -8.19 -3.85
N GLY A 42 -12.21 -9.06 -3.10
CA GLY A 42 -13.66 -9.25 -3.20
C GLY A 42 -14.08 -9.76 -4.59
N GLN A 43 -15.14 -9.19 -5.16
CA GLN A 43 -15.69 -9.55 -6.46
C GLN A 43 -15.38 -8.46 -7.50
N LEU A 44 -14.12 -8.03 -7.58
CA LEU A 44 -13.69 -7.11 -8.63
C LEU A 44 -13.83 -7.80 -10.00
N PRO A 45 -14.39 -7.12 -11.01
CA PRO A 45 -14.48 -7.67 -12.36
C PRO A 45 -13.09 -7.97 -12.95
N ALA A 46 -13.05 -8.83 -13.97
CA ALA A 46 -11.85 -9.04 -14.76
C ALA A 46 -11.34 -7.70 -15.35
N GLY A 47 -10.02 -7.60 -15.50
CA GLY A 47 -9.34 -6.43 -16.06
C GLY A 47 -8.07 -6.04 -15.33
N GLN A 48 -7.54 -4.87 -15.71
CA GLN A 48 -6.26 -4.32 -15.25
C GLN A 48 -6.44 -3.44 -14.00
N TYR A 49 -5.52 -3.60 -13.05
CA TYR A 49 -5.53 -2.91 -11.76
C TYR A 49 -4.11 -2.55 -11.33
N GLU A 50 -4.00 -1.64 -10.37
CA GLU A 50 -2.74 -1.32 -9.70
C GLU A 50 -2.88 -1.46 -8.19
N ILE A 51 -1.91 -2.10 -7.54
CA ILE A 51 -1.75 -2.00 -6.08
C ILE A 51 -0.90 -0.77 -5.81
N GLU A 52 -1.42 0.18 -5.04
CA GLU A 52 -0.69 1.33 -4.52
C GLU A 52 -0.39 1.11 -3.03
N ILE A 53 0.90 1.21 -2.68
CA ILE A 53 1.40 1.15 -1.32
C ILE A 53 2.00 2.52 -1.00
N GLY A 54 1.34 3.27 -0.12
CA GLY A 54 1.83 4.55 0.40
C GLY A 54 2.33 4.42 1.82
N VAL A 55 3.51 4.96 2.10
CA VAL A 55 4.06 5.10 3.46
C VAL A 55 4.21 6.58 3.77
N THR A 56 3.69 7.02 4.90
CA THR A 56 3.83 8.38 5.40
C THR A 56 4.60 8.37 6.72
N ASP A 57 5.63 9.20 6.80
CA ASP A 57 6.19 9.62 8.07
C ASP A 57 5.43 10.84 8.59
N ASN A 58 4.61 10.63 9.63
CA ASN A 58 3.80 11.69 10.20
C ASN A 58 4.62 12.72 11.00
N LEU A 59 5.87 12.40 11.38
CA LEU A 59 6.75 13.34 12.08
C LEU A 59 7.41 14.29 11.08
N SER A 60 8.13 13.75 10.09
CA SER A 60 8.81 14.56 9.06
C SER A 60 7.88 15.04 7.94
N LYS A 61 6.62 14.58 7.91
CA LYS A 61 5.61 14.87 6.86
C LYS A 61 6.06 14.43 5.46
N THR A 62 6.93 13.44 5.37
CA THR A 62 7.38 12.86 4.10
C THR A 62 6.56 11.63 3.73
N SER A 63 6.49 11.32 2.44
CA SER A 63 5.85 10.11 1.96
C SER A 63 6.63 9.45 0.83
N ALA A 64 6.45 8.14 0.70
CA ALA A 64 6.91 7.34 -0.41
C ALA A 64 5.75 6.47 -0.91
N THR A 65 5.66 6.31 -2.23
CA THR A 65 4.60 5.51 -2.86
C THR A 65 5.23 4.55 -3.85
N GLN A 66 4.75 3.31 -3.83
CA GLN A 66 5.08 2.30 -4.83
C GLN A 66 3.79 1.79 -5.48
N ARG A 67 3.84 1.51 -6.78
CA ARG A 67 2.74 0.91 -7.55
C ARG A 67 3.19 -0.36 -8.24
N VAL A 68 2.29 -1.34 -8.31
CA VAL A 68 2.50 -2.61 -9.02
C VAL A 68 1.22 -2.94 -9.79
N GLY A 69 1.34 -3.14 -11.11
CA GLY A 69 0.23 -3.55 -11.96
C GLY A 69 -0.09 -5.04 -11.85
N PHE A 70 -1.36 -5.40 -11.96
CA PHE A 70 -1.82 -6.79 -12.05
C PHE A 70 -3.13 -6.90 -12.84
N GLU A 71 -3.44 -8.11 -13.29
CA GLU A 71 -4.67 -8.43 -14.02
C GLU A 71 -5.48 -9.49 -13.27
N ILE A 72 -6.80 -9.31 -13.26
CA ILE A 72 -7.77 -10.34 -12.87
C ILE A 72 -8.35 -10.94 -14.16
N LEU A 73 -8.25 -12.27 -14.31
CA LEU A 73 -8.77 -13.04 -15.45
C LEU A 73 -10.19 -13.55 -15.20
#